data_AF-A0A6G3XI96-F1
#
_entry.id   AF-A0A6G3XI96-F1
#
_cell.length_a   1.000
_cell.length_b   1.000
_cell.length_c   1.000
_cell.angle_alpha   90.00
_cell.angle_beta   90.00
_cell.angle_gamma   90.00
#
_symmetry.space_group_name_H-M   'P 1'
#
loop_
_entity.id
_entity.type
_entity.pdbx_description
1 polymer ?
#
loop_
_entity_poly.entity_id
_entity_poly.type
_entity_poly.pdbx_seq_one_letter_code
_entity_poly.pdbx_strand_id
1 'polypeptide(L)'
;MDVLIHLFVGLHIIGIASLLGGFLTQMKAMGEGTARFTPAMLHGAFTMLVTGVILVGLNQADDQSVNNLKIGVKLALLIVILGLVYVKRDDEKVDKGLFGLVGLLTTANIFIAVLWT
;
A
#
# COMPACT_ATOMS: atom_id res chain seq x y z
N MET A 1 -19.07 10.82 -11.13
CA MET A 1 -18.62 9.51 -11.68
C MET A 1 -18.63 8.42 -10.58
N ASP A 2 -19.69 8.40 -9.78
CA ASP A 2 -19.53 8.00 -8.38
C ASP A 2 -19.41 6.50 -8.20
N VAL A 3 -20.18 5.72 -8.98
CA VAL A 3 -20.10 4.26 -8.93
C VAL A 3 -18.69 3.79 -9.33
N LEU A 4 -18.09 4.42 -10.34
CA LEU A 4 -16.74 4.09 -10.80
C LEU A 4 -15.68 4.47 -9.75
N ILE A 5 -15.80 5.67 -9.16
CA ILE A 5 -14.90 6.12 -8.08
C ILE A 5 -15.01 5.15 -6.89
N HIS A 6 -16.21 4.84 -6.41
CA HIS A 6 -16.40 3.93 -5.28
C HIS A 6 -15.92 2.50 -5.58
N LEU A 7 -16.09 2.03 -6.81
CA LEU A 7 -15.52 0.75 -7.24
C LEU A 7 -13.99 0.74 -7.08
N PHE A 8 -13.32 1.77 -7.59
CA PHE A 8 -11.86 1.87 -7.47
C PHE A 8 -11.39 2.13 -6.04
N VAL A 9 -12.17 2.83 -5.22
CA VAL A 9 -11.91 2.93 -3.77
C VAL A 9 -11.96 1.54 -3.13
N GLY A 10 -12.97 0.73 -3.45
CA GLY A 10 -13.07 -0.66 -2.99
C GLY A 10 -11.86 -1.51 -3.39
N LEU A 11 -11.45 -1.43 -4.66
CA LEU A 11 -10.24 -2.12 -5.15
C LEU A 11 -8.97 -1.62 -4.45
N HIS A 12 -8.85 -0.33 -4.17
CA HIS A 12 -7.73 0.24 -3.45
C HIS A 12 -7.65 -0.31 -2.02
N ILE A 13 -8.79 -0.44 -1.33
CA ILE A 13 -8.90 -1.04 0.00
C ILE A 13 -8.51 -2.53 -0.04
N ILE A 14 -8.90 -3.27 -1.08
CA ILE A 14 -8.44 -4.66 -1.25
C ILE A 14 -6.92 -4.73 -1.40
N GLY A 15 -6.31 -3.79 -2.13
CA GLY A 15 -4.85 -3.67 -2.22
C GLY A 15 -4.20 -3.46 -0.85
N ILE A 16 -4.76 -2.57 -0.03
CA ILE A 16 -4.34 -2.33 1.36
C ILE A 16 -4.47 -3.62 2.18
N ALA A 17 -5.62 -4.29 2.11
CA ALA A 17 -5.88 -5.52 2.85
C ALA A 17 -4.91 -6.64 2.45
N SER A 18 -4.55 -6.74 1.17
CA SER A 18 -3.58 -7.71 0.69
C SER A 18 -2.16 -7.42 1.18
N LEU A 19 -1.74 -6.14 1.15
CA LEU A 19 -0.43 -5.70 1.61
C LEU A 19 -0.28 -5.82 3.14
N LEU A 20 -1.19 -5.18 3.89
CA LEU A 20 -1.17 -5.19 5.35
C LEU A 20 -1.52 -6.58 5.89
N GLY A 21 -2.49 -7.28 5.31
CA GLY A 21 -2.83 -8.65 5.69
C GLY A 21 -1.65 -9.60 5.46
N GLY A 22 -0.98 -9.49 4.32
CA GLY A 22 0.26 -10.23 4.04
C GLY A 22 1.32 -9.98 5.11
N PHE A 23 1.52 -8.73 5.53
CA PHE A 23 2.39 -8.39 6.65
C PHE A 23 1.94 -9.04 7.97
N LEU A 24 0.66 -8.91 8.34
CA LEU A 24 0.11 -9.41 9.60
C LEU A 24 0.24 -10.94 9.72
N THR A 25 0.03 -11.67 8.62
CA THR A 25 0.19 -13.14 8.58
C THR A 25 1.64 -13.60 8.78
N GLN A 26 2.62 -12.74 8.56
CA GLN A 26 4.04 -13.01 8.73
C GLN A 26 4.59 -12.52 10.08
N MET A 27 3.78 -11.94 10.98
CA MET A 27 4.27 -11.41 12.26
C MET A 27 4.94 -12.46 13.15
N LYS A 28 4.40 -13.69 13.18
CA LYS A 28 5.03 -14.80 13.91
C LYS A 28 6.40 -15.12 13.33
N ALA A 29 6.51 -15.27 12.01
CA ALA A 29 7.76 -15.49 11.31
C ALA A 29 8.76 -14.33 11.53
N MET A 30 8.29 -13.09 11.64
CA MET A 30 9.12 -11.94 11.99
C MET A 30 9.71 -12.09 13.40
N GLY A 31 8.92 -12.58 14.35
CA GLY A 31 9.39 -12.90 15.71
C GLY A 31 10.48 -13.97 15.73
N GLU A 32 10.40 -14.92 14.80
CA GLU A 32 11.33 -16.04 14.65
C GLU A 32 12.52 -15.73 13.71
N GLY A 33 12.58 -14.53 13.11
CA GLY A 33 13.63 -14.15 12.16
C GLY A 33 13.54 -14.86 10.79
N THR A 34 12.36 -15.34 10.43
CA THR A 34 12.06 -16.10 9.20
C THR A 34 11.04 -15.43 8.30
N ALA A 35 10.66 -14.18 8.58
CA ALA A 35 9.72 -13.43 7.75
C ALA A 35 10.25 -13.22 6.33
N ARG A 36 9.32 -13.20 5.38
CA ARG A 36 9.58 -12.87 3.98
C ARG A 36 8.46 -12.03 3.40
N PHE A 37 8.74 -11.33 2.31
CA PHE A 37 7.68 -10.68 1.55
C PHE A 37 6.91 -11.72 0.73
N THR A 38 5.59 -11.74 0.88
CA THR A 38 4.74 -12.70 0.18
C THR A 38 4.27 -12.12 -1.17
N PRO A 39 3.90 -12.96 -2.16
CA PRO A 39 3.32 -12.48 -3.41
C PRO A 39 2.08 -11.60 -3.21
N ALA A 40 1.29 -11.89 -2.18
CA ALA A 40 0.13 -11.06 -1.81
C ALA A 40 0.56 -9.62 -1.46
N MET A 41 1.65 -9.43 -0.73
CA MET A 41 2.16 -8.09 -0.42
C MET A 41 2.53 -7.31 -1.68
N LEU A 42 3.21 -7.97 -2.61
CA LEU A 42 3.61 -7.36 -3.88
C LEU A 42 2.39 -6.96 -4.74
N HIS A 43 1.45 -7.89 -4.91
CA HIS A 43 0.22 -7.64 -5.66
C HIS A 43 -0.65 -6.56 -4.99
N GLY A 44 -0.71 -6.53 -3.66
CA GLY A 44 -1.40 -5.50 -2.90
C GLY A 44 -0.82 -4.12 -3.16
N ALA A 45 0.52 -3.99 -3.09
CA ALA A 45 1.21 -2.73 -3.37
C ALA A 45 1.00 -2.25 -4.82
N PHE A 46 1.09 -3.14 -5.81
CA PHE A 46 0.79 -2.80 -7.20
C PHE A 46 -0.67 -2.41 -7.42
N THR A 47 -1.61 -3.13 -6.79
CA THR A 47 -3.04 -2.83 -6.86
C THR A 47 -3.29 -1.42 -6.32
N MET A 48 -2.71 -1.09 -5.17
CA MET A 48 -2.80 0.27 -4.61
C MET A 48 -2.23 1.33 -5.55
N LEU A 49 -1.11 1.06 -6.21
CA LEU A 49 -0.47 2.03 -7.12
C LEU A 49 -1.39 2.32 -8.31
N VAL A 50 -1.85 1.26 -8.99
CA VAL A 50 -2.72 1.38 -10.17
C VAL A 50 -4.04 2.04 -9.80
N THR A 51 -4.72 1.54 -8.77
CA THR A 51 -6.01 2.09 -8.34
C THR A 51 -5.87 3.52 -7.80
N GLY A 52 -4.76 3.86 -7.14
CA GLY A 52 -4.48 5.21 -6.65
C GLY A 52 -4.34 6.23 -7.78
N VAL A 53 -3.57 5.89 -8.82
CA VAL A 53 -3.42 6.75 -10.01
C VAL A 53 -4.77 6.93 -10.72
N ILE A 54 -5.54 5.85 -10.88
CA ILE A 54 -6.87 5.91 -11.48
C ILE A 54 -7.81 6.80 -10.66
N LEU A 55 -7.82 6.66 -9.33
CA LEU A 55 -8.66 7.48 -8.46
C LEU A 55 -8.34 8.97 -8.60
N VAL A 56 -7.06 9.35 -8.66
CA VAL A 56 -6.68 10.76 -8.86
C VAL A 56 -7.23 11.27 -10.19
N GLY A 57 -7.08 10.50 -11.28
CA GLY A 57 -7.60 10.87 -12.60
C GLY A 57 -9.12 10.97 -12.63
N LEU A 58 -9.82 10.00 -12.02
CA LEU A 58 -11.29 10.00 -11.95
C LEU A 58 -11.83 11.17 -11.14
N ASN A 59 -11.22 11.50 -10.00
CA ASN A 59 -11.65 12.63 -9.18
C ASN A 59 -11.43 13.97 -9.91
N GLN A 60 -10.29 14.14 -10.59
CA GLN A 60 -10.05 15.33 -11.41
C GLN A 60 -11.02 15.45 -12.58
N ALA A 61 -11.33 14.33 -13.25
CA ALA A 61 -12.30 14.31 -14.34
C ALA A 61 -13.75 14.59 -13.87
N ASP A 62 -14.04 14.38 -12.58
CA ASP A 62 -15.33 14.63 -11.95
C ASP A 62 -15.41 16.04 -11.33
N ASP A 63 -14.47 16.92 -11.67
CA ASP A 63 -14.31 18.27 -11.10
C ASP A 63 -14.18 18.31 -9.56
N GLN A 64 -13.76 17.20 -8.94
CA GLN A 64 -13.53 17.12 -7.50
C GLN A 64 -12.16 17.69 -7.13
N SER A 65 -12.10 18.37 -5.97
CA SER A 65 -10.84 18.90 -5.46
C SER A 65 -9.92 17.77 -5.01
N VAL A 66 -8.68 17.79 -5.50
CA VAL A 66 -7.65 16.82 -5.13
C VAL A 66 -6.54 17.50 -4.35
N ASN A 67 -6.25 16.99 -3.15
CA ASN A 67 -5.10 17.45 -2.37
C ASN A 67 -3.82 16.79 -2.90
N ASN A 68 -3.15 17.47 -3.83
CA ASN A 68 -1.94 16.98 -4.48
C ASN A 68 -0.78 16.72 -3.49
N LEU A 69 -0.71 17.46 -2.39
CA LEU A 69 0.30 17.22 -1.35
C LEU A 69 0.04 15.89 -0.62
N LYS A 70 -1.21 15.67 -0.18
CA LYS A 70 -1.62 14.40 0.45
C LYS A 70 -1.39 13.22 -0.50
N ILE A 71 -1.75 13.37 -1.77
CA ILE A 71 -1.52 12.34 -2.80
C ILE A 71 -0.02 12.08 -3.00
N GLY A 72 0.80 13.13 -3.10
CA GLY A 72 2.24 13.03 -3.28
C GLY A 72 2.93 12.29 -2.14
N VAL A 73 2.55 12.60 -0.89
CA VAL A 73 3.06 11.88 0.30
C VAL A 73 2.67 10.41 0.26
N LYS A 74 1.39 10.09 0.02
CA LYS A 74 0.93 8.70 -0.06
C LYS A 74 1.64 7.91 -1.16
N LEU A 75 1.83 8.53 -2.32
CA LEU A 75 2.54 7.93 -3.44
C LEU A 75 4.00 7.67 -3.08
N ALA A 76 4.69 8.63 -2.48
CA ALA A 76 6.09 8.46 -2.07
C ALA A 76 6.26 7.28 -1.10
N LEU A 77 5.39 7.18 -0.08
CA LEU A 77 5.38 6.04 0.85
C LEU A 77 5.14 4.72 0.12
N LEU A 78 4.16 4.68 -0.79
CA LEU A 78 3.86 3.48 -1.56
C LEU A 78 5.02 3.05 -2.47
N ILE A 79 5.74 4.00 -3.08
CA ILE A 79 6.92 3.70 -3.89
C ILE A 79 8.05 3.10 -3.05
N VAL A 80 8.29 3.63 -1.84
CA VAL A 80 9.27 3.03 -0.91
C VAL A 80 8.85 1.60 -0.54
N ILE A 81 7.59 1.39 -0.18
CA ILE A 81 7.07 0.05 0.15
C ILE A 81 7.23 -0.90 -1.04
N LEU A 82 6.77 -0.49 -2.22
CA LEU A 82 6.82 -1.31 -3.42
C LEU A 82 8.27 -1.64 -3.80
N GLY A 83 9.19 -0.67 -3.70
CA GLY A 83 10.61 -0.89 -3.95
C GLY A 83 11.21 -1.93 -3.01
N LEU A 84 10.96 -1.81 -1.70
CA LEU A 84 11.42 -2.79 -0.71
C LEU A 84 10.86 -4.18 -0.97
N VAL A 85 9.54 -4.29 -1.14
CA VAL A 85 8.84 -5.56 -1.37
C VAL A 85 9.29 -6.19 -2.69
N TYR A 86 9.43 -5.40 -3.76
CA TYR A 86 9.82 -5.89 -5.09
C TYR A 86 11.27 -6.36 -5.15
N VAL A 87 12.21 -5.59 -4.58
CA VAL A 87 13.65 -5.94 -4.60
C VAL A 87 13.92 -7.19 -3.76
N LYS A 88 13.20 -7.37 -2.65
CA LYS A 88 13.40 -8.45 -1.69
C LYS A 88 12.41 -9.61 -1.84
N ARG A 89 11.65 -9.66 -2.95
CA ARG A 89 10.58 -10.65 -3.15
C ARG A 89 11.10 -12.09 -3.26
N ASP A 90 12.34 -12.25 -3.75
CA ASP A 90 12.97 -13.55 -4.00
C ASP A 90 13.84 -14.00 -2.82
N ASP A 91 14.03 -13.14 -1.80
CA ASP A 91 14.76 -13.48 -0.59
C ASP A 91 13.93 -14.46 0.27
N GLU A 92 14.54 -15.58 0.67
CA GLU A 92 13.88 -16.57 1.53
C GLU A 92 13.54 -16.01 2.92
N LYS A 93 14.32 -15.03 3.38
CA LYS A 93 14.16 -14.32 4.65
C LYS A 93 14.57 -12.87 4.48
N VAL A 94 13.85 -11.96 5.14
CA VAL A 94 14.11 -10.52 5.13
C VAL A 94 14.49 -10.06 6.52
N ASP A 95 15.37 -9.06 6.60
CA ASP A 95 15.70 -8.39 7.85
C ASP A 95 14.44 -7.92 8.59
N LYS A 96 14.41 -8.12 9.91
CA LYS A 96 13.27 -7.79 10.76
C LYS A 96 12.94 -6.29 10.74
N GLY A 97 13.97 -5.44 10.72
CA GLY A 97 13.81 -3.99 10.63
C GLY A 97 13.17 -3.57 9.31
N LEU A 98 13.65 -4.10 8.19
CA LEU A 98 13.05 -3.85 6.87
C LEU A 98 11.61 -4.37 6.76
N PHE A 99 11.35 -5.57 7.25
CA PHE A 99 10.00 -6.14 7.25
C PHE A 99 9.04 -5.31 8.11
N GLY A 100 9.49 -4.89 9.30
CA GLY A 100 8.74 -4.00 10.19
C GLY A 100 8.51 -2.61 9.60
N LEU A 101 9.49 -2.07 8.88
CA LEU A 101 9.37 -0.79 8.18
C LEU A 101 8.24 -0.84 7.15
N VAL A 102 8.12 -1.90 6.35
CA VAL A 102 7.02 -2.04 5.38
C VAL A 102 5.65 -2.02 6.08
N GLY A 103 5.50 -2.74 7.20
CA GLY A 103 4.27 -2.73 7.99
C GLY A 103 3.93 -1.34 8.54
N LEU A 104 4.94 -0.65 9.08
CA LEU A 104 4.80 0.71 9.62
C LEU A 104 4.41 1.71 8.53
N LEU A 105 5.12 1.72 7.40
CA LEU A 105 4.84 2.62 6.28
C LEU A 105 3.45 2.34 5.68
N THR A 106 3.06 1.08 5.57
CA THR A 106 1.71 0.70 5.10
C THR A 106 0.65 1.26 6.04
N THR A 107 0.83 1.07 7.35
CA THR A 107 -0.09 1.57 8.38
C THR A 107 -0.15 3.10 8.36
N ALA A 108 0.99 3.78 8.31
CA ALA A 108 1.06 5.23 8.20
C ALA A 108 0.34 5.76 6.95
N ASN A 109 0.51 5.09 5.80
CA ASN A 109 -0.15 5.45 4.56
C ASN A 109 -1.69 5.37 4.66
N ILE A 110 -2.21 4.40 5.42
CA ILE A 110 -3.65 4.29 5.73
C ILE A 110 -4.10 5.48 6.60
N PHE A 111 -3.40 5.75 7.70
CA PHE A 111 -3.76 6.85 8.60
C PHE A 111 -3.67 8.22 7.92
N ILE A 112 -2.68 8.44 7.08
CA ILE A 112 -2.61 9.64 6.23
C ILE A 112 -3.83 9.75 5.32
N ALA A 113 -4.30 8.64 4.76
CA ALA A 113 -5.49 8.65 3.91
C ALA A 113 -6.75 9.09 4.67
N VAL A 114 -6.93 8.64 5.91
CA VAL A 114 -8.17 8.84 6.68
C VAL A 114 -8.15 10.04 7.64
N LEU A 115 -6.99 10.42 8.18
CA LEU A 115 -6.89 11.50 9.18
C LEU A 115 -6.52 12.87 8.59
N TRP A 116 -5.90 12.92 7.40
CA TRP A 116 -5.52 14.18 6.78
C TRP A 116 -6.74 14.79 6.08
N THR A 117 -7.28 15.87 6.66
CA THR A 117 -8.36 16.71 6.11
C THR A 117 -7.82 17.89 5.34
#